data_AF-A0A812PR84-F1
#
_entry.id   AF-A0A812PR84-F1
#
_cell.length_a   1.000
_cell.length_b   1.000
_cell.length_c   1.000
_cell.angle_alpha   90.00
_cell.angle_beta   90.00
_cell.angle_gamma   90.00
#
_symmetry.space_group_name_H-M   'P 1'
#
loop_
_entity.id
_entity.type
_entity.pdbx_description
1 polymer ?
#
loop_
_entity_poly.entity_id
_entity_poly.type
_entity_poly.pdbx_seq_one_letter_code
_entity_poly.pdbx_strand_id
1 'polypeptide(L)'
;MQSGAEIGEINAQRLLESRLPFQIPRYYFADVSNETSNWILITERIPFGLKDGDRKVDPAYEKMMDWELKGTMEEYYFLLVKKGAQMAGMDKAEKLAPRSAMDSFFGPGFKPKEMYGMRKESTGMGEGELKVKLKMGADFIGTTGKALFPAECSTPKFIESYKKILTTANAYAAEIVWWCNRNPDYIAWSHGNLNVDNVFFWRTAEGALDLGILDWGGASSGSMGWKLWWWLYCCEYDFLNSTLDQLLDTFIAEYQANGGPALDREELRWQFTLSALAQGVGLLGAVPQIYKMCKKTEWPTIKSRKDPRIVNNIDGKNTLRIYIGTFINICNMIKDWDIERKLDNWTKEVCAAAGIPQKEIVVPV
;
A
#
# COMPACT_ATOMS: atom_id res chain seq x y z
N MET A 1 -12.19 20.55 -10.04
CA MET A 1 -10.79 20.11 -10.03
C MET A 1 -10.85 18.61 -10.26
N GLN A 2 -10.44 18.13 -11.44
CA GLN A 2 -10.43 16.69 -11.73
C GLN A 2 -9.60 15.99 -10.66
N SER A 3 -10.05 14.86 -10.12
CA SER A 3 -9.13 13.98 -9.41
C SER A 3 -8.08 13.52 -10.43
N GLY A 4 -6.81 13.48 -10.02
CA GLY A 4 -5.73 13.07 -10.93
C GLY A 4 -5.84 11.61 -11.39
N ALA A 5 -6.70 10.82 -10.74
CA ALA A 5 -6.80 9.38 -10.94
C ALA A 5 -7.44 9.01 -12.27
N GLU A 6 -8.52 9.68 -12.67
CA GLU A 6 -9.23 9.43 -13.92
C GLU A 6 -8.36 9.71 -15.14
N ILE A 7 -7.61 10.82 -15.08
CA ILE A 7 -6.64 11.18 -16.11
C ILE A 7 -5.48 10.18 -16.11
N GLY A 8 -5.00 9.77 -14.94
CA GLY A 8 -3.96 8.74 -14.81
C GLY A 8 -4.35 7.41 -15.46
N GLU A 9 -5.60 6.96 -15.24
CA GLU A 9 -6.14 5.75 -15.87
C GLU A 9 -6.14 5.86 -17.39
N ILE A 10 -6.74 6.91 -17.94
CA ILE A 10 -6.83 7.12 -19.40
C ILE A 10 -5.43 7.25 -20.02
N ASN A 11 -4.52 7.95 -19.35
CA ASN A 11 -3.16 8.17 -19.81
C ASN A 11 -2.34 6.87 -19.83
N ALA A 12 -2.51 5.99 -18.84
CA ALA A 12 -1.88 4.68 -18.84
C ALA A 12 -2.33 3.85 -20.05
N GLN A 13 -3.64 3.82 -20.33
CA GLN A 13 -4.18 3.11 -21.50
C GLN A 13 -3.64 3.69 -22.81
N ARG A 14 -3.69 5.02 -23.00
CA ARG A 14 -3.29 5.67 -24.25
C ARG A 14 -1.79 5.57 -24.55
N LEU A 15 -0.94 5.73 -23.53
CA LEU A 15 0.50 5.80 -23.72
C LEU A 15 1.17 4.42 -23.62
N LEU A 16 0.67 3.55 -22.73
CA LEU A 16 1.44 2.40 -22.23
C LEU A 16 0.88 1.03 -22.63
N GLU A 17 -0.34 0.92 -23.17
CA GLU A 17 -0.95 -0.37 -23.54
C GLU A 17 -0.01 -1.28 -24.35
N SER A 18 0.68 -0.73 -25.35
CA SER A 18 1.60 -1.47 -26.23
C SER A 18 3.02 -1.61 -25.69
N ARG A 19 3.30 -1.08 -24.49
CA ARG A 19 4.65 -0.91 -23.93
C ARG A 19 4.85 -1.66 -22.62
N LEU A 20 3.78 -1.97 -21.89
CA LEU A 20 3.86 -2.69 -20.63
C LEU A 20 4.29 -4.15 -20.85
N PRO A 21 5.06 -4.74 -19.92
CA PRO A 21 5.59 -6.10 -20.06
C PRO A 21 4.57 -7.21 -19.73
N PHE A 22 3.29 -6.86 -19.64
CA PHE A 22 2.19 -7.74 -19.30
C PHE A 22 0.92 -7.25 -19.99
N GLN A 23 -0.11 -8.10 -19.97
CA GLN A 23 -1.39 -7.75 -20.55
C GLN A 23 -2.12 -6.72 -19.68
N ILE A 24 -2.76 -5.76 -20.34
CA ILE A 24 -3.82 -4.92 -19.77
C ILE A 24 -5.05 -5.05 -20.68
N PRO A 25 -6.27 -4.71 -20.22
CA PRO A 25 -7.45 -4.73 -21.06
C PRO A 25 -7.25 -3.84 -22.29
N ARG A 26 -7.58 -4.35 -23.49
CA ARG A 26 -7.42 -3.56 -24.72
C ARG A 26 -8.17 -2.23 -24.63
N TYR A 27 -7.51 -1.15 -25.02
CA TYR A 27 -8.12 0.18 -25.09
C TYR A 27 -9.00 0.32 -26.34
N TYR A 28 -10.25 0.76 -26.18
CA TYR A 28 -11.13 1.07 -27.32
C TYR A 28 -11.42 2.56 -27.45
N PHE A 29 -11.76 3.21 -26.34
CA PHE A 29 -12.14 4.63 -26.34
C PHE A 29 -11.99 5.23 -24.96
N ALA A 30 -11.62 6.50 -24.88
CA ALA A 30 -11.81 7.30 -23.68
C ALA A 30 -11.96 8.77 -24.03
N ASP A 31 -12.75 9.48 -23.23
CA ASP A 31 -12.95 10.92 -23.35
C ASP A 31 -13.19 11.55 -21.97
N VAL A 32 -12.86 12.83 -21.84
CA VAL A 32 -13.01 13.62 -20.62
C VAL A 32 -13.62 14.96 -20.98
N SER A 33 -14.78 15.27 -20.39
CA SER A 33 -15.43 16.56 -20.54
C SER A 33 -14.70 17.60 -19.70
N ASN A 34 -14.07 18.57 -20.36
CA ASN A 34 -13.42 19.71 -19.68
C ASN A 34 -14.44 20.60 -18.93
N GLU A 35 -15.70 20.62 -19.36
CA GLU A 35 -16.77 21.40 -18.73
C GLU A 35 -17.27 20.76 -17.42
N THR A 36 -17.53 19.45 -17.45
CA THR A 36 -18.19 18.75 -16.33
C THR A 36 -17.23 17.93 -15.47
N SER A 37 -16.00 17.69 -15.94
CA SER A 37 -15.06 16.71 -15.36
C SER A 37 -15.56 15.26 -15.38
N ASN A 38 -16.67 14.97 -16.07
CA ASN A 38 -17.09 13.60 -16.34
C ASN A 38 -16.16 12.96 -17.37
N TRP A 39 -16.03 11.65 -17.31
CA TRP A 39 -15.17 10.88 -18.19
C TRP A 39 -15.80 9.54 -18.53
N ILE A 40 -15.32 8.95 -19.61
CA ILE A 40 -15.65 7.59 -20.02
C ILE A 40 -14.36 6.88 -20.45
N LEU A 41 -14.26 5.61 -20.10
CA LEU A 41 -13.24 4.69 -20.59
C LEU A 41 -13.94 3.39 -20.99
N ILE A 42 -13.66 2.94 -22.21
CA ILE A 42 -14.16 1.69 -22.77
C ILE A 42 -12.95 0.83 -23.09
N THR A 43 -12.89 -0.34 -22.46
CA THR A 43 -11.83 -1.34 -22.63
C THR A 43 -12.40 -2.72 -22.91
N GLU A 44 -11.52 -3.66 -23.23
CA GLU A 44 -11.84 -5.08 -23.26
C GLU A 44 -12.47 -5.55 -21.95
N ARG A 45 -13.52 -6.35 -22.09
CA ARG A 45 -14.07 -7.09 -20.97
C ARG A 45 -13.21 -8.30 -20.68
N ILE A 46 -12.57 -8.32 -19.52
CA ILE A 46 -11.86 -9.50 -19.02
C ILE A 46 -12.87 -10.60 -18.64
N PRO A 47 -12.77 -11.82 -19.18
CA PRO A 47 -13.74 -12.88 -18.97
C PRO A 47 -13.44 -13.68 -17.68
N PHE A 48 -13.43 -12.99 -16.53
CA PHE A 48 -13.19 -13.61 -15.21
C PHE A 48 -13.99 -14.91 -15.03
N GLY A 49 -13.35 -15.89 -14.40
CA GLY A 49 -13.95 -17.16 -14.02
C GLY A 49 -15.04 -17.02 -12.97
N LEU A 50 -15.87 -18.05 -12.86
CA LEU A 50 -16.67 -18.24 -11.67
C LEU A 50 -15.78 -18.87 -10.59
N LYS A 51 -16.09 -18.64 -9.31
CA LYS A 51 -15.34 -19.25 -8.19
C LYS A 51 -15.22 -20.78 -8.36
N ASP A 52 -16.30 -21.42 -8.83
CA ASP A 52 -16.39 -22.86 -9.06
C ASP A 52 -16.44 -23.27 -10.55
N GLY A 53 -15.99 -22.40 -11.47
CA GLY A 53 -16.16 -22.63 -12.92
C GLY A 53 -14.87 -22.76 -13.73
N ASP A 54 -14.94 -23.50 -14.83
CA ASP A 54 -13.87 -23.76 -15.81
C ASP A 54 -13.72 -22.61 -16.83
N ARG A 55 -13.25 -21.45 -16.39
CA ARG A 55 -12.69 -20.45 -17.32
C ARG A 55 -11.18 -20.38 -17.21
N LYS A 56 -10.56 -19.96 -18.32
CA LYS A 56 -9.10 -19.79 -18.42
C LYS A 56 -8.55 -18.71 -17.49
N VAL A 57 -9.36 -17.71 -17.16
CA VAL A 57 -9.03 -16.63 -16.20
C VAL A 57 -9.63 -16.98 -14.85
N ASP A 58 -8.87 -16.76 -13.79
CA ASP A 58 -9.31 -16.91 -12.40
C ASP A 58 -10.54 -16.04 -12.10
N PRO A 59 -11.30 -16.33 -11.02
CA PRO A 59 -12.28 -15.37 -10.52
C PRO A 59 -11.58 -14.07 -10.10
N ALA A 60 -12.33 -12.96 -10.10
CA ALA A 60 -11.84 -11.74 -9.47
C ALA A 60 -11.65 -11.98 -7.97
N TYR A 61 -10.45 -11.71 -7.47
CA TYR A 61 -10.13 -11.86 -6.05
C TYR A 61 -10.50 -10.59 -5.28
N GLU A 62 -10.77 -10.78 -3.99
CA GLU A 62 -11.14 -9.72 -3.07
C GLU A 62 -9.96 -9.40 -2.15
N LYS A 63 -9.75 -8.11 -1.85
CA LYS A 63 -8.70 -7.68 -0.90
C LYS A 63 -8.83 -8.42 0.43
N MET A 64 -7.70 -8.78 1.05
CA MET A 64 -7.62 -9.39 2.38
C MET A 64 -8.28 -10.79 2.46
N MET A 65 -8.48 -11.46 1.33
CA MET A 65 -9.11 -12.78 1.24
C MET A 65 -8.22 -13.81 0.52
N ASP A 66 -6.91 -13.81 0.82
CA ASP A 66 -5.92 -14.66 0.13
C ASP A 66 -6.21 -16.16 0.22
N TRP A 67 -7.02 -16.59 1.19
CA TRP A 67 -7.49 -17.98 1.27
C TRP A 67 -8.44 -18.38 0.12
N GLU A 68 -8.87 -17.42 -0.71
CA GLU A 68 -9.63 -17.69 -1.93
C GLU A 68 -8.74 -17.91 -3.16
N LEU A 69 -7.44 -17.62 -3.08
CA LEU A 69 -6.51 -17.86 -4.19
C LEU A 69 -6.50 -19.34 -4.58
N LYS A 70 -6.52 -19.62 -5.89
CA LYS A 70 -6.51 -21.00 -6.40
C LYS A 70 -5.15 -21.70 -6.27
N GLY A 71 -4.07 -20.95 -6.07
CA GLY A 71 -2.73 -21.47 -5.79
C GLY A 71 -2.20 -20.99 -4.44
N THR A 72 -0.88 -20.99 -4.28
CA THR A 72 -0.26 -20.53 -3.03
C THR A 72 -0.08 -19.01 -3.05
N MET A 73 -0.09 -18.38 -1.87
CA MET A 73 0.26 -16.96 -1.74
C MET A 73 1.64 -16.66 -2.35
N GLU A 74 2.61 -17.57 -2.17
CA GLU A 74 3.95 -17.49 -2.77
C GLU A 74 3.88 -17.32 -4.30
N GLU A 75 3.14 -18.19 -4.99
CA GLU A 75 3.03 -18.18 -6.46
C GLU A 75 2.50 -16.84 -6.97
N TYR A 76 1.48 -16.30 -6.30
CA TYR A 76 0.77 -15.08 -6.72
C TYR A 76 1.55 -13.81 -6.37
N TYR A 77 2.06 -13.68 -5.14
CA TYR A 77 2.72 -12.46 -4.69
C TYR A 77 4.11 -12.28 -5.28
N PHE A 78 4.90 -13.35 -5.49
CA PHE A 78 6.19 -13.23 -6.18
C PHE A 78 6.00 -12.82 -7.63
N LEU A 79 5.01 -13.39 -8.33
CA LEU A 79 4.68 -12.99 -9.69
C LEU A 79 4.28 -11.51 -9.75
N LEU A 80 3.41 -11.07 -8.83
CA LEU A 80 2.96 -9.69 -8.73
C LEU A 80 4.14 -8.73 -8.52
N VAL A 81 4.99 -9.01 -7.53
CA VAL A 81 6.15 -8.17 -7.22
C VAL A 81 7.12 -8.14 -8.41
N LYS A 82 7.34 -9.28 -9.07
CA LYS A 82 8.18 -9.37 -10.26
C LYS A 82 7.64 -8.49 -11.40
N LYS A 83 6.36 -8.59 -11.75
CA LYS A 83 5.77 -7.77 -12.84
C LYS A 83 5.79 -6.27 -12.49
N GLY A 84 5.52 -5.93 -11.23
CA GLY A 84 5.63 -4.55 -10.74
C GLY A 84 7.06 -3.99 -10.82
N ALA A 85 8.05 -4.79 -10.43
CA ALA A 85 9.48 -4.47 -10.52
C ALA A 85 9.95 -4.31 -11.97
N GLN A 86 9.52 -5.22 -12.85
CA GLN A 86 9.81 -5.18 -14.28
C GLN A 86 9.36 -3.84 -14.90
N MET A 87 8.12 -3.44 -14.65
CA MET A 87 7.57 -2.14 -15.08
C MET A 87 8.36 -0.97 -14.51
N ALA A 88 8.68 -0.97 -13.21
CA ALA A 88 9.45 0.09 -12.58
C ALA A 88 10.85 0.22 -13.18
N GLY A 89 11.53 -0.90 -13.45
CA GLY A 89 12.85 -0.90 -14.09
C GLY A 89 12.79 -0.39 -15.54
N MET A 90 11.73 -0.74 -16.27
CA MET A 90 11.49 -0.22 -17.61
C MET A 90 11.22 1.29 -17.63
N ASP A 91 10.54 1.86 -16.63
CA ASP A 91 10.40 3.33 -16.49
C ASP A 91 11.76 4.00 -16.31
N LYS A 92 12.62 3.46 -15.43
CA LYS A 92 13.97 4.01 -15.21
C LYS A 92 14.83 3.99 -16.47
N ALA A 93 14.68 2.93 -17.26
CA ALA A 93 15.39 2.76 -18.52
C ALA A 93 14.74 3.48 -19.71
N GLU A 94 13.66 4.25 -19.49
CA GLU A 94 12.87 4.92 -20.52
C GLU A 94 12.33 3.95 -21.62
N LYS A 95 12.16 2.68 -21.26
CA LYS A 95 11.65 1.62 -22.15
C LYS A 95 10.12 1.64 -22.26
N LEU A 96 9.42 2.14 -21.24
CA LEU A 96 7.98 2.37 -21.30
C LEU A 96 7.64 3.49 -22.29
N ALA A 97 8.27 4.65 -22.10
CA ALA A 97 8.25 5.79 -23.01
C ALA A 97 9.42 6.73 -22.66
N PRO A 98 9.81 7.64 -23.57
CA PRO A 98 10.78 8.69 -23.24
C PRO A 98 10.35 9.50 -22.02
N ARG A 99 11.31 9.95 -21.20
CA ARG A 99 11.01 10.70 -19.95
C ARG A 99 10.12 11.92 -20.17
N SER A 100 10.33 12.65 -21.27
CA SER A 100 9.51 13.81 -21.64
C SER A 100 8.03 13.46 -21.88
N ALA A 101 7.75 12.27 -22.44
CA ALA A 101 6.38 11.79 -22.61
C ALA A 101 5.79 11.36 -21.26
N MET A 102 6.54 10.62 -20.44
CA MET A 102 6.10 10.23 -19.10
C MET A 102 5.74 11.45 -18.24
N ASP A 103 6.60 12.46 -18.21
CA ASP A 103 6.39 13.68 -17.43
C ASP A 103 5.21 14.52 -17.97
N SER A 104 4.97 14.51 -19.28
CA SER A 104 3.80 15.17 -19.88
C SER A 104 2.48 14.50 -19.52
N PHE A 105 2.45 13.17 -19.34
CA PHE A 105 1.23 12.41 -19.05
C PHE A 105 0.97 12.24 -17.55
N PHE A 106 2.02 12.13 -16.73
CA PHE A 106 1.91 11.77 -15.31
C PHE A 106 2.56 12.77 -14.36
N GLY A 107 3.21 13.81 -14.90
CA GLY A 107 4.01 14.75 -14.12
C GLY A 107 5.39 14.21 -13.74
N PRO A 108 6.32 15.08 -13.32
CA PRO A 108 7.66 14.68 -12.92
C PRO A 108 7.63 13.87 -11.63
N GLY A 109 8.43 12.80 -11.58
CA GLY A 109 8.46 11.89 -10.44
C GLY A 109 9.25 12.39 -9.24
N PHE A 110 10.37 13.07 -9.47
CA PHE A 110 11.20 13.59 -8.39
C PHE A 110 10.76 14.99 -7.99
N LYS A 111 10.66 15.24 -6.67
CA LYS A 111 10.27 16.54 -6.12
C LYS A 111 11.38 17.10 -5.25
N PRO A 112 11.67 18.42 -5.33
CA PRO A 112 12.58 19.09 -4.40
C PRO A 112 12.14 18.93 -2.94
N LYS A 113 13.11 18.97 -2.02
CA LYS A 113 12.91 18.81 -0.58
C LYS A 113 11.87 19.79 -0.01
N GLU A 114 11.87 21.01 -0.54
CA GLU A 114 11.04 22.13 -0.09
C GLU A 114 9.54 21.89 -0.33
N MET A 115 9.19 20.97 -1.24
CA MET A 115 7.79 20.65 -1.58
C MET A 115 7.12 19.70 -0.59
N TYR A 116 7.86 19.11 0.36
CA TYR A 116 7.31 18.12 1.30
C TYR A 116 6.70 18.74 2.56
N GLY A 117 6.86 20.04 2.79
CA GLY A 117 6.25 20.72 3.94
C GLY A 117 6.81 20.32 5.31
N MET A 118 8.04 19.81 5.34
CA MET A 118 8.75 19.51 6.59
C MET A 118 8.96 20.79 7.43
N ARG A 119 8.85 20.67 8.75
CA ARG A 119 8.99 21.80 9.70
C ARG A 119 9.43 21.30 11.08
N LYS A 120 9.79 22.25 11.97
CA LYS A 120 10.28 21.94 13.32
C LYS A 120 9.18 21.31 14.19
N GLU A 121 7.95 21.73 14.00
CA GLU A 121 6.79 21.22 14.72
C GLU A 121 6.27 19.91 14.11
N SER A 122 5.29 19.27 14.77
CA SER A 122 4.56 18.13 14.21
C SER A 122 4.04 18.44 12.80
N THR A 123 4.23 17.50 11.87
CA THR A 123 3.77 17.59 10.47
C THR A 123 2.51 16.77 10.20
N GLY A 124 2.02 16.01 11.18
CA GLY A 124 0.77 15.26 11.12
C GLY A 124 -0.40 15.96 11.80
N MET A 125 -1.31 15.17 12.37
CA MET A 125 -2.47 15.65 13.12
C MET A 125 -2.05 16.49 14.32
N GLY A 126 -2.90 17.48 14.67
CA GLY A 126 -2.74 18.26 15.89
C GLY A 126 -2.95 17.42 17.15
N GLU A 127 -2.39 17.86 18.28
CA GLU A 127 -2.34 17.10 19.53
C GLU A 127 -3.72 16.61 20.00
N GLY A 128 -4.73 17.48 20.00
CA GLY A 128 -6.08 17.12 20.43
C GLY A 128 -6.74 16.06 19.55
N GLU A 129 -6.56 16.17 18.22
CA GLU A 129 -7.08 15.19 17.27
C GLU A 129 -6.36 13.84 17.42
N LEU A 130 -5.02 13.87 17.49
CA LEU A 130 -4.21 12.67 17.70
C LEU A 130 -4.59 11.97 18.99
N LYS A 131 -4.74 12.69 20.10
CA LYS A 131 -5.11 12.14 21.41
C LYS A 131 -6.40 11.31 21.33
N VAL A 132 -7.45 11.87 20.73
CA VAL A 132 -8.75 11.19 20.60
C VAL A 132 -8.60 9.93 19.74
N LYS A 133 -8.00 10.06 18.57
CA LYS A 133 -7.85 8.96 17.60
C LYS A 133 -6.95 7.84 18.12
N LEU A 134 -5.86 8.21 18.80
CA LEU A 134 -4.92 7.27 19.40
C LEU A 134 -5.59 6.48 20.53
N LYS A 135 -6.39 7.15 21.39
CA LYS A 135 -7.21 6.47 22.39
C LYS A 135 -8.19 5.50 21.74
N MET A 136 -8.88 5.89 20.67
CA MET A 136 -9.83 5.01 19.97
C MET A 136 -9.15 3.77 19.38
N GLY A 137 -7.98 3.94 18.75
CA GLY A 137 -7.18 2.82 18.23
C GLY A 137 -6.72 1.88 19.33
N ALA A 138 -6.15 2.41 20.42
CA ALA A 138 -5.72 1.63 21.57
C ALA A 138 -6.88 0.89 22.25
N ASP A 139 -8.04 1.54 22.43
CA ASP A 139 -9.26 0.92 22.98
C ASP A 139 -9.81 -0.17 22.06
N PHE A 140 -9.69 0.00 20.75
CA PHE A 140 -10.10 -1.02 19.78
C PHE A 140 -9.20 -2.26 19.91
N ILE A 141 -7.88 -2.09 19.89
CA ILE A 141 -6.91 -3.19 19.96
C ILE A 141 -6.96 -3.88 21.33
N GLY A 142 -6.88 -3.12 22.42
CA GLY A 142 -6.71 -3.69 23.76
C GLY A 142 -8.01 -4.15 24.44
N THR A 143 -9.18 -3.69 23.95
CA THR A 143 -10.46 -4.00 24.60
C THR A 143 -11.51 -4.53 23.64
N THR A 144 -11.87 -3.74 22.62
CA THR A 144 -13.09 -4.00 21.83
C THR A 144 -12.91 -5.16 20.85
N GLY A 145 -11.89 -5.07 19.99
CA GLY A 145 -11.54 -6.06 18.97
C GLY A 145 -10.40 -6.99 19.40
N LYS A 146 -10.06 -7.06 20.69
CA LYS A 146 -8.87 -7.76 21.20
C LYS A 146 -8.70 -9.21 20.74
N ALA A 147 -9.80 -9.91 20.45
CA ALA A 147 -9.77 -11.29 19.97
C ALA A 147 -9.20 -11.45 18.55
N LEU A 148 -9.02 -10.35 17.81
CA LEU A 148 -8.45 -10.33 16.46
C LEU A 148 -6.94 -10.15 16.43
N PHE A 149 -6.35 -9.76 17.55
CA PHE A 149 -4.93 -9.44 17.65
C PHE A 149 -4.22 -10.50 18.49
N PRO A 150 -2.89 -10.66 18.36
CA PRO A 150 -2.11 -11.43 19.32
C PRO A 150 -2.36 -10.97 20.75
N ALA A 151 -2.27 -11.89 21.72
CA ALA A 151 -2.56 -11.59 23.12
C ALA A 151 -1.63 -10.48 23.66
N GLU A 152 -0.38 -10.43 23.19
CA GLU A 152 0.61 -9.40 23.52
C GLU A 152 0.14 -8.00 23.14
N CYS A 153 -0.65 -7.85 22.07
CA CYS A 153 -1.15 -6.56 21.62
C CYS A 153 -2.13 -5.91 22.60
N SER A 154 -2.69 -6.67 23.53
CA SER A 154 -3.57 -6.15 24.60
C SER A 154 -2.81 -5.80 25.89
N THR A 155 -1.49 -6.03 25.94
CA THR A 155 -0.71 -5.73 27.14
C THR A 155 -0.45 -4.23 27.30
N PRO A 156 -0.34 -3.71 28.53
CA PRO A 156 -0.01 -2.30 28.75
C PRO A 156 1.29 -1.88 28.05
N LYS A 157 2.31 -2.75 28.08
CA LYS A 157 3.61 -2.52 27.41
C LYS A 157 3.45 -2.34 25.90
N PHE A 158 2.68 -3.20 25.24
CA PHE A 158 2.46 -3.05 23.80
C PHE A 158 1.67 -1.78 23.50
N ILE A 159 0.60 -1.49 24.26
CA ILE A 159 -0.21 -0.29 24.03
C ILE A 159 0.62 0.99 24.22
N GLU A 160 1.52 1.03 25.19
CA GLU A 160 2.47 2.13 25.37
C GLU A 160 3.40 2.29 24.15
N SER A 161 4.01 1.20 23.70
CA SER A 161 4.89 1.20 22.50
C SER A 161 4.13 1.62 21.24
N TYR A 162 2.93 1.05 21.01
CA TYR A 162 2.03 1.41 19.91
C TYR A 162 1.72 2.92 19.90
N LYS A 163 1.39 3.48 21.08
CA LYS A 163 1.12 4.90 21.24
C LYS A 163 2.35 5.77 20.95
N LYS A 164 3.53 5.37 21.43
CA LYS A 164 4.79 6.06 21.15
C LYS A 164 5.10 6.05 19.65
N ILE A 165 5.08 4.87 19.02
CA ILE A 165 5.40 4.70 17.59
C ILE A 165 4.49 5.57 16.71
N LEU A 166 3.16 5.49 16.91
CA LEU A 166 2.24 6.26 16.07
C LEU A 166 2.25 7.75 16.37
N THR A 167 2.53 8.16 17.61
CA THR A 167 2.78 9.57 17.94
C THR A 167 4.01 10.08 17.20
N THR A 168 5.12 9.32 17.20
CA THR A 168 6.33 9.67 16.47
C THR A 168 6.08 9.71 14.96
N ALA A 169 5.44 8.69 14.39
CA ALA A 169 5.12 8.66 12.96
C ALA A 169 4.23 9.84 12.55
N ASN A 170 3.25 10.21 13.37
CA ASN A 170 2.43 11.40 13.15
C ASN A 170 3.25 12.69 13.22
N ALA A 171 4.13 12.84 14.22
CA ALA A 171 4.97 14.03 14.36
C ALA A 171 5.90 14.24 13.15
N TYR A 172 6.33 13.15 12.51
CA TYR A 172 7.25 13.14 11.36
C TYR A 172 6.55 12.80 10.02
N ALA A 173 5.24 13.02 9.89
CA ALA A 173 4.49 12.59 8.71
C ALA A 173 5.07 13.12 7.38
N ALA A 174 5.44 14.41 7.30
CA ALA A 174 6.06 14.98 6.10
C ALA A 174 7.46 14.42 5.84
N GLU A 175 8.23 14.23 6.93
CA GLU A 175 9.59 13.72 6.90
C GLU A 175 9.64 12.25 6.46
N ILE A 176 8.64 11.44 6.83
CA ILE A 176 8.44 10.08 6.33
C ILE A 176 8.29 10.08 4.81
N VAL A 177 7.39 10.94 4.29
CA VAL A 177 7.12 11.03 2.86
C VAL A 177 8.36 11.53 2.11
N TRP A 178 9.04 12.55 2.62
CA TRP A 178 10.30 13.03 2.06
C TRP A 178 11.37 11.93 2.07
N TRP A 179 11.58 11.26 3.20
CA TRP A 179 12.61 10.23 3.35
C TRP A 179 12.43 9.15 2.28
N CYS A 180 11.22 8.64 2.11
CA CYS A 180 10.93 7.62 1.12
C CYS A 180 11.18 8.09 -0.32
N ASN A 181 11.09 9.39 -0.58
CA ASN A 181 11.23 9.96 -1.93
C ASN A 181 12.53 10.74 -2.17
N ARG A 182 13.47 10.73 -1.21
CA ARG A 182 14.70 11.54 -1.27
C ARG A 182 15.73 11.04 -2.29
N ASN A 183 15.76 9.73 -2.51
CA ASN A 183 16.74 9.09 -3.39
C ASN A 183 16.09 8.76 -4.75
N PRO A 184 16.50 9.40 -5.86
CA PRO A 184 15.98 9.15 -7.20
C PRO A 184 16.08 7.70 -7.66
N ASP A 185 16.99 6.90 -7.11
CA ASP A 185 17.14 5.49 -7.47
C ASP A 185 15.92 4.65 -7.06
N TYR A 186 15.23 5.06 -6.00
CA TYR A 186 14.03 4.42 -5.46
C TYR A 186 12.74 5.01 -6.05
N ILE A 187 12.85 6.00 -6.94
CA ILE A 187 11.70 6.65 -7.58
C ILE A 187 11.54 6.10 -8.99
N ALA A 188 10.40 5.48 -9.25
CA ALA A 188 9.99 5.02 -10.57
C ALA A 188 8.48 5.18 -10.76
N TRP A 189 8.04 5.32 -12.01
CA TRP A 189 6.63 5.18 -12.35
C TRP A 189 6.20 3.72 -12.25
N SER A 190 5.13 3.46 -11.49
CA SER A 190 4.52 2.14 -11.40
C SER A 190 3.11 2.21 -10.81
N HIS A 191 2.44 1.07 -10.78
CA HIS A 191 1.09 0.93 -10.26
C HIS A 191 0.98 1.33 -8.78
N GLY A 192 -0.08 2.06 -8.42
CA GLY A 192 -0.23 2.64 -7.07
C GLY A 192 -0.69 1.66 -5.98
N ASN A 193 -1.35 0.57 -6.38
CA ASN A 193 -2.11 -0.31 -5.48
C ASN A 193 -2.18 -1.74 -6.03
N LEU A 194 -1.03 -2.30 -6.43
CA LEU A 194 -0.98 -3.57 -7.16
C LEU A 194 -1.25 -4.73 -6.20
N ASN A 195 -2.52 -5.01 -5.93
CA ASN A 195 -2.96 -6.13 -5.11
C ASN A 195 -3.67 -7.15 -5.99
N VAL A 196 -4.00 -8.30 -5.41
CA VAL A 196 -4.67 -9.42 -6.08
C VAL A 196 -6.04 -9.06 -6.68
N ASP A 197 -6.71 -8.01 -6.21
CA ASP A 197 -7.98 -7.52 -6.77
C ASP A 197 -7.81 -6.60 -7.99
N ASN A 198 -6.62 -6.02 -8.17
CA ASN A 198 -6.28 -5.14 -9.29
C ASN A 198 -5.53 -5.87 -10.41
N VAL A 199 -5.67 -7.19 -10.46
CA VAL A 199 -5.06 -8.04 -11.47
C VAL A 199 -6.03 -9.15 -11.90
N PHE A 200 -5.81 -9.71 -13.08
CA PHE A 200 -6.48 -10.92 -13.53
C PHE A 200 -5.43 -11.99 -13.83
N PHE A 201 -5.61 -13.15 -13.22
CA PHE A 201 -4.68 -14.27 -13.33
C PHE A 201 -5.18 -15.30 -14.32
N TRP A 202 -4.26 -15.99 -14.99
CA TRP A 202 -4.55 -17.19 -15.76
C TRP A 202 -3.37 -18.15 -15.69
N ARG A 203 -3.59 -19.39 -16.10
CA ARG A 203 -2.50 -20.35 -16.33
C ARG A 203 -2.18 -20.42 -17.82
N THR A 204 -0.90 -20.39 -18.18
CA THR A 204 -0.44 -20.58 -19.56
C THR A 204 -0.73 -22.01 -20.04
N ALA A 205 -0.47 -22.30 -21.32
CA ALA A 205 -0.63 -23.65 -21.86
C ALA A 205 0.24 -24.70 -21.11
N GLU A 206 1.36 -24.24 -20.55
CA GLU A 206 2.31 -25.02 -19.75
C GLU A 206 1.92 -25.10 -18.27
N GLY A 207 0.82 -24.45 -17.87
CA GLY A 207 0.31 -24.46 -16.49
C GLY A 207 0.92 -23.41 -15.56
N ALA A 208 1.85 -22.59 -16.03
CA ALA A 208 2.46 -21.52 -15.24
C ALA A 208 1.45 -20.39 -14.98
N LEU A 209 1.45 -19.83 -13.77
CA LEU A 209 0.65 -18.65 -13.46
C LEU A 209 1.23 -17.42 -14.18
N ASP A 210 0.36 -16.63 -14.81
CA ASP A 210 0.68 -15.29 -15.31
C ASP A 210 -0.46 -14.32 -14.93
N LEU A 211 -0.21 -13.03 -15.12
CA LEU A 211 -1.17 -11.98 -14.77
C LEU A 211 -1.22 -10.84 -15.78
N GLY A 212 -2.34 -10.14 -15.74
CA GLY A 212 -2.54 -8.83 -16.33
C GLY A 212 -3.05 -7.85 -15.28
N ILE A 213 -2.90 -6.56 -15.54
CA ILE A 213 -3.09 -5.51 -14.53
C ILE A 213 -4.24 -4.57 -14.92
N LEU A 214 -5.00 -4.14 -13.91
CA LEU A 214 -6.16 -3.26 -13.96
C LEU A 214 -5.94 -2.03 -13.07
N ASP A 215 -6.84 -1.04 -13.13
CA ASP A 215 -6.94 0.07 -12.15
C ASP A 215 -5.67 0.94 -12.00
N TRP A 216 -5.32 1.60 -13.08
CA TRP A 216 -4.19 2.52 -13.22
C TRP A 216 -4.43 3.91 -12.61
N GLY A 217 -5.58 4.20 -12.02
CA GLY A 217 -5.86 5.53 -11.46
C GLY A 217 -4.88 5.96 -10.36
N GLY A 218 -4.29 5.01 -9.63
CA GLY A 218 -3.23 5.28 -8.64
C GLY A 218 -1.80 5.31 -9.23
N ALA A 219 -1.63 5.01 -10.51
CA ALA A 219 -0.32 4.89 -11.13
C ALA A 219 0.38 6.25 -11.22
N SER A 220 1.62 6.28 -10.78
CA SER A 220 2.37 7.52 -10.59
C SER A 220 3.84 7.20 -10.33
N SER A 221 4.70 8.19 -10.52
CA SER A 221 6.07 8.12 -10.04
C SER A 221 6.16 8.35 -8.54
N GLY A 222 6.93 7.53 -7.84
CA GLY A 222 7.15 7.68 -6.39
C GLY A 222 8.04 6.59 -5.82
N SER A 223 8.22 6.58 -4.50
CA SER A 223 9.00 5.58 -3.77
C SER A 223 8.52 4.15 -4.02
N MET A 224 9.44 3.27 -4.43
CA MET A 224 9.17 1.84 -4.59
C MET A 224 8.90 1.15 -3.26
N GLY A 225 9.61 1.51 -2.18
CA GLY A 225 9.32 0.97 -0.85
C GLY A 225 7.91 1.34 -0.38
N TRP A 226 7.49 2.58 -0.64
CA TRP A 226 6.12 3.01 -0.36
C TRP A 226 5.09 2.20 -1.14
N LYS A 227 5.28 2.02 -2.45
CA LYS A 227 4.35 1.26 -3.28
C LYS A 227 4.31 -0.22 -2.91
N LEU A 228 5.44 -0.84 -2.57
CA LEU A 228 5.50 -2.23 -2.13
C LEU A 228 4.62 -2.48 -0.90
N TRP A 229 4.55 -1.54 0.04
CA TRP A 229 3.57 -1.63 1.12
C TRP A 229 2.15 -1.70 0.58
N TRP A 230 1.76 -0.79 -0.32
CA TRP A 230 0.43 -0.81 -0.94
C TRP A 230 0.17 -2.02 -1.84
N TRP A 231 1.19 -2.76 -2.27
CA TRP A 231 1.04 -3.99 -3.05
C TRP A 231 0.87 -5.23 -2.15
N LEU A 232 1.45 -5.18 -0.96
CA LEU A 232 1.54 -6.33 -0.05
C LEU A 232 0.70 -6.17 1.21
N TYR A 233 0.13 -5.00 1.50
CA TYR A 233 -0.58 -4.76 2.77
C TYR A 233 -1.82 -5.65 2.96
N CYS A 234 -2.34 -6.22 1.87
CA CYS A 234 -3.46 -7.16 1.89
C CYS A 234 -3.07 -8.60 2.23
N CYS A 235 -1.79 -8.95 2.17
CA CYS A 235 -1.38 -10.32 2.37
C CYS A 235 -1.46 -10.75 3.84
N GLU A 236 -1.56 -12.06 4.07
CA GLU A 236 -1.50 -12.64 5.41
C GLU A 236 -0.19 -12.25 6.12
N TYR A 237 -0.26 -11.81 7.39
CA TYR A 237 0.93 -11.39 8.13
C TYR A 237 2.00 -12.48 8.23
N ASP A 238 1.60 -13.74 8.46
CA ASP A 238 2.56 -14.84 8.61
C ASP A 238 3.36 -15.07 7.32
N PHE A 239 2.70 -14.94 6.16
CA PHE A 239 3.37 -14.93 4.87
C PHE A 239 4.29 -13.72 4.77
N LEU A 240 3.78 -12.50 4.96
CA LEU A 240 4.59 -11.28 4.87
C LEU A 240 5.85 -11.34 5.75
N ASN A 241 5.69 -11.76 7.00
CA ASN A 241 6.77 -11.81 7.98
C ASN A 241 7.87 -12.81 7.60
N SER A 242 7.50 -13.94 7.01
CA SER A 242 8.45 -14.99 6.61
C SER A 242 9.06 -14.77 5.24
N THR A 243 8.41 -14.01 4.35
CA THR A 243 8.81 -13.90 2.93
C THR A 243 9.22 -12.50 2.48
N LEU A 244 9.01 -11.45 3.30
CA LEU A 244 9.27 -10.06 2.86
C LEU A 244 10.69 -9.87 2.31
N ASP A 245 11.74 -10.39 2.96
CA ASP A 245 13.11 -10.21 2.45
C ASP A 245 13.31 -10.84 1.06
N GLN A 246 12.70 -12.01 0.81
CA GLN A 246 12.76 -12.67 -0.49
C GLN A 246 11.94 -11.92 -1.56
N LEU A 247 10.80 -11.33 -1.17
CA LEU A 247 10.02 -10.47 -2.06
C LEU A 247 10.80 -9.20 -2.42
N LEU A 248 11.50 -8.59 -1.45
CA LEU A 248 12.37 -7.43 -1.70
C LEU A 248 13.54 -7.81 -2.60
N ASP A 249 14.22 -8.93 -2.35
CA ASP A 249 15.31 -9.42 -3.21
C ASP A 249 14.83 -9.69 -4.64
N THR A 250 13.63 -10.27 -4.78
CA THR A 250 12.98 -10.47 -6.09
C THR A 250 12.70 -9.14 -6.79
N PHE A 251 12.17 -8.16 -6.06
CA PHE A 251 11.93 -6.82 -6.60
C PHE A 251 13.23 -6.19 -7.09
N ILE A 252 14.28 -6.19 -6.27
CA ILE A 252 15.56 -5.55 -6.58
C ILE A 252 16.20 -6.19 -7.81
N ALA A 253 16.24 -7.52 -7.86
CA ALA A 253 16.82 -8.26 -8.98
C ALA A 253 16.08 -7.97 -10.29
N GLU A 254 14.74 -8.01 -10.29
CA GLU A 254 13.94 -7.77 -11.49
C GLU A 254 13.97 -6.28 -11.91
N TYR A 255 13.92 -5.36 -10.95
CA TYR A 255 14.06 -3.92 -11.19
C TYR A 255 15.40 -3.62 -11.88
N GLN A 256 16.50 -4.18 -11.36
CA GLN A 256 17.82 -4.01 -11.94
C GLN A 256 17.94 -4.66 -13.32
N ALA A 257 17.43 -5.89 -13.50
CA ALA A 257 17.46 -6.59 -14.78
C ALA A 257 16.75 -5.82 -15.90
N ASN A 258 15.77 -4.99 -15.55
CA ASN A 258 15.03 -4.18 -16.52
C ASN A 258 15.59 -2.76 -16.73
N GLY A 259 16.66 -2.42 -16.01
CA GLY A 259 17.44 -1.19 -16.18
C GLY A 259 17.26 -0.16 -15.07
N GLY A 260 16.63 -0.55 -13.94
CA GLY A 260 16.72 0.19 -12.70
C GLY A 260 18.12 0.10 -12.06
N PRO A 261 18.49 1.04 -11.18
CA PRO A 261 19.69 0.92 -10.37
C PRO A 261 19.59 -0.22 -9.34
N ALA A 262 20.73 -0.70 -8.87
CA ALA A 262 20.77 -1.62 -7.73
C ALA A 262 20.34 -0.86 -6.46
N LEU A 263 19.33 -1.39 -5.77
CA LEU A 263 18.82 -0.82 -4.52
C LEU A 263 19.42 -1.53 -3.32
N ASP A 264 19.52 -0.81 -2.21
CA ASP A 264 19.83 -1.38 -0.90
C ASP A 264 18.55 -1.95 -0.28
N ARG A 265 18.61 -3.22 0.15
CA ARG A 265 17.45 -3.93 0.68
C ARG A 265 16.95 -3.34 1.99
N GLU A 266 17.85 -2.93 2.88
CA GLU A 266 17.47 -2.43 4.20
C GLU A 266 16.80 -1.06 4.10
N GLU A 267 17.29 -0.18 3.22
CA GLU A 267 16.64 1.08 2.87
C GLU A 267 15.26 0.83 2.25
N LEU A 268 15.14 -0.10 1.30
CA LEU A 268 13.85 -0.45 0.69
C LEU A 268 12.85 -0.99 1.73
N ARG A 269 13.30 -1.88 2.61
CA ARG A 269 12.51 -2.43 3.73
C ARG A 269 12.10 -1.33 4.71
N TRP A 270 12.96 -0.35 4.95
CA TRP A 270 12.63 0.75 5.83
C TRP A 270 11.59 1.69 5.22
N GLN A 271 11.70 2.02 3.93
CA GLN A 271 10.67 2.78 3.21
C GLN A 271 9.30 2.06 3.24
N PHE A 272 9.29 0.74 3.05
CA PHE A 272 8.11 -0.11 3.22
C PHE A 272 7.51 0.03 4.62
N THR A 273 8.36 -0.08 5.65
CA THR A 273 7.92 0.00 7.06
C THR A 273 7.37 1.40 7.40
N LEU A 274 8.04 2.46 6.96
CA LEU A 274 7.58 3.84 7.16
C LEU A 274 6.24 4.12 6.46
N SER A 275 6.02 3.54 5.27
CA SER A 275 4.72 3.61 4.58
C SER A 275 3.61 2.92 5.38
N ALA A 276 3.91 1.74 5.95
CA ALA A 276 2.98 1.04 6.84
C ALA A 276 2.63 1.87 8.08
N LEU A 277 3.61 2.52 8.70
CA LEU A 277 3.38 3.40 9.85
C LEU A 277 2.55 4.63 9.48
N ALA A 278 2.80 5.24 8.31
CA ALA A 278 1.98 6.32 7.81
C ALA A 278 0.52 5.89 7.62
N GLN A 279 0.28 4.68 7.09
CA GLN A 279 -1.07 4.12 7.04
C GLN A 279 -1.63 3.83 8.43
N GLY A 280 -0.81 3.36 9.38
CA GLY A 280 -1.19 3.13 10.78
C GLY A 280 -1.73 4.38 11.46
N VAL A 281 -1.09 5.53 11.23
CA VAL A 281 -1.60 6.84 11.67
C VAL A 281 -2.95 7.15 11.03
N GLY A 282 -3.11 6.89 9.72
CA GLY A 282 -4.38 7.06 9.01
C GLY A 282 -5.51 6.17 9.53
N LEU A 283 -5.20 4.91 9.88
CA LEU A 283 -6.16 3.95 10.43
C LEU A 283 -6.76 4.37 11.77
N LEU A 284 -6.07 5.20 12.56
CA LEU A 284 -6.66 5.76 13.78
C LEU A 284 -7.95 6.56 13.45
N GLY A 285 -8.01 7.20 12.29
CA GLY A 285 -9.20 7.88 11.78
C GLY A 285 -10.31 6.95 11.27
N ALA A 286 -10.01 5.67 11.03
CA ALA A 286 -10.96 4.69 10.52
C ALA A 286 -11.84 4.06 11.61
N VAL A 287 -11.43 4.12 12.88
CA VAL A 287 -12.15 3.47 14.00
C VAL A 287 -13.62 3.88 14.14
N PRO A 288 -14.02 5.17 13.99
CA PRO A 288 -15.43 5.55 13.96
C PRO A 288 -16.22 4.83 12.85
N GLN A 289 -15.62 4.69 11.66
CA GLN A 289 -16.24 4.02 10.52
C GLN A 289 -16.32 2.51 10.75
N ILE A 290 -15.32 1.90 11.40
CA ILE A 290 -15.37 0.50 11.86
C ILE A 290 -16.61 0.27 12.73
N TYR A 291 -16.86 1.14 13.72
CA TYR A 291 -18.04 1.03 14.59
C TYR A 291 -19.37 1.33 13.90
N LYS A 292 -19.35 2.11 12.81
CA LYS A 292 -20.52 2.32 11.97
C LYS A 292 -20.87 1.08 11.15
N MET A 293 -19.86 0.38 10.63
CA MET A 293 -20.04 -0.82 9.80
C MET A 293 -20.29 -2.09 10.62
N CYS A 294 -19.72 -2.19 11.82
CA CYS A 294 -20.00 -3.26 12.77
C CYS A 294 -20.10 -2.70 14.20
N LYS A 295 -21.25 -2.88 14.84
CA LYS A 295 -21.58 -2.19 16.10
C LYS A 295 -20.64 -2.65 17.20
N LYS A 296 -20.26 -1.74 18.11
CA LYS A 296 -19.36 -2.01 19.23
C LYS A 296 -19.77 -3.24 20.06
N THR A 297 -21.07 -3.49 20.20
CA THR A 297 -21.65 -4.62 20.95
C THR A 297 -21.44 -5.99 20.31
N GLU A 298 -21.09 -6.05 19.02
CA GLU A 298 -20.91 -7.32 18.30
C GLU A 298 -19.50 -7.90 18.47
N TRP A 299 -18.49 -7.03 18.60
CA TRP A 299 -17.07 -7.40 18.67
C TRP A 299 -16.69 -8.45 19.72
N PRO A 300 -17.29 -8.50 20.93
CA PRO A 300 -16.96 -9.54 21.91
C PRO A 300 -17.17 -10.98 21.37
N THR A 301 -18.08 -11.14 20.41
CA THR A 301 -18.42 -12.44 19.78
C THR A 301 -17.61 -12.73 18.52
N ILE A 302 -16.90 -11.75 17.97
CA ILE A 302 -16.07 -11.92 16.78
C ILE A 302 -14.71 -12.47 17.22
N LYS A 303 -14.35 -13.67 16.72
CA LYS A 303 -13.10 -14.37 17.10
C LYS A 303 -12.09 -14.49 15.98
N SER A 304 -12.47 -14.05 14.78
CA SER A 304 -11.61 -14.14 13.60
C SER A 304 -11.94 -13.00 12.65
N ARG A 305 -10.93 -12.51 11.93
CA ARG A 305 -11.13 -11.58 10.82
C ARG A 305 -11.89 -12.23 9.65
N LYS A 306 -12.03 -13.57 9.66
CA LYS A 306 -12.86 -14.33 8.73
C LYS A 306 -14.35 -14.38 9.11
N ASP A 307 -14.74 -13.72 10.20
CA ASP A 307 -16.15 -13.63 10.59
C ASP A 307 -16.98 -12.94 9.48
N PRO A 308 -18.17 -13.44 9.12
CA PRO A 308 -19.00 -12.86 8.06
C PRO A 308 -19.31 -11.37 8.24
N ARG A 309 -19.34 -10.87 9.48
CA ARG A 309 -19.56 -9.44 9.79
C ARG A 309 -18.37 -8.55 9.38
N ILE A 310 -17.20 -9.14 9.18
CA ILE A 310 -15.99 -8.46 8.69
C ILE A 310 -15.78 -8.77 7.21
N VAL A 311 -15.89 -10.04 6.82
CA VAL A 311 -15.53 -10.51 5.48
C VAL A 311 -16.48 -9.99 4.41
N ASN A 312 -17.79 -9.97 4.70
CA ASN A 312 -18.77 -9.58 3.70
C ASN A 312 -18.73 -8.08 3.43
N ASN A 313 -19.14 -7.70 2.22
CA ASN A 313 -19.30 -6.30 1.87
C ASN A 313 -20.46 -5.70 2.68
N ILE A 314 -20.16 -4.66 3.46
CA ILE A 314 -21.16 -3.92 4.25
C ILE A 314 -21.56 -2.70 3.44
N ASP A 315 -22.86 -2.57 3.13
CA ASP A 315 -23.41 -1.54 2.24
C ASP A 315 -22.68 -1.46 0.88
N GLY A 316 -22.33 -2.63 0.33
CA GLY A 316 -21.60 -2.74 -0.94
C GLY A 316 -20.13 -2.38 -0.86
N LYS A 317 -19.56 -2.20 0.34
CA LYS A 317 -18.16 -1.81 0.53
C LYS A 317 -17.37 -2.87 1.29
N ASN A 318 -16.17 -3.16 0.81
CA ASN A 318 -15.20 -4.04 1.47
C ASN A 318 -14.35 -3.35 2.56
N THR A 319 -14.64 -2.08 2.86
CA THR A 319 -13.76 -1.21 3.65
C THR A 319 -13.50 -1.72 5.07
N LEU A 320 -14.49 -2.34 5.73
CA LEU A 320 -14.31 -2.89 7.08
C LEU A 320 -13.23 -3.98 7.08
N ARG A 321 -13.30 -4.91 6.12
CA ARG A 321 -12.32 -5.99 5.95
C ARG A 321 -10.91 -5.44 5.75
N ILE A 322 -10.77 -4.42 4.90
CA ILE A 322 -9.49 -3.75 4.64
C ILE A 322 -8.95 -3.13 5.93
N TYR A 323 -9.75 -2.32 6.63
CA TYR A 323 -9.29 -1.68 7.87
C TYR A 323 -8.85 -2.70 8.91
N ILE A 324 -9.63 -3.76 9.15
CA ILE A 324 -9.27 -4.79 10.12
C ILE A 324 -8.01 -5.54 9.72
N GLY A 325 -7.90 -5.98 8.47
CA GLY A 325 -6.71 -6.68 8.00
C GLY A 325 -5.45 -5.83 8.11
N THR A 326 -5.52 -4.55 7.73
CA THR A 326 -4.37 -3.63 7.86
C THR A 326 -4.01 -3.35 9.32
N PHE A 327 -5.01 -3.19 10.21
CA PHE A 327 -4.77 -3.05 11.66
C PHE A 327 -3.99 -4.25 12.21
N ILE A 328 -4.41 -5.47 11.84
CA ILE A 328 -3.76 -6.71 12.26
C ILE A 328 -2.30 -6.74 11.76
N ASN A 329 -2.07 -6.44 10.47
CA ASN A 329 -0.73 -6.45 9.89
C ASN A 329 0.20 -5.44 10.60
N ILE A 330 -0.22 -4.20 10.79
CA ILE A 330 0.60 -3.16 11.45
C ILE A 330 0.86 -3.49 12.92
N CYS A 331 -0.13 -4.00 13.66
CA CYS A 331 0.07 -4.40 15.05
C CYS A 331 1.09 -5.54 15.18
N ASN A 332 1.03 -6.52 14.29
CA ASN A 332 2.03 -7.60 14.26
C ASN A 332 3.42 -7.08 13.85
N MET A 333 3.52 -6.19 12.86
CA MET A 333 4.79 -5.54 12.51
C MET A 333 5.40 -4.79 13.69
N ILE A 334 4.61 -4.02 14.45
CA ILE A 334 5.07 -3.34 15.66
C ILE A 334 5.59 -4.33 16.70
N LYS A 335 4.88 -5.45 16.88
CA LYS A 335 5.25 -6.51 17.82
C LYS A 335 6.58 -7.18 17.45
N ASP A 336 6.79 -7.47 16.16
CA ASP A 336 7.84 -8.41 15.73
C ASP A 336 9.05 -7.74 15.08
N TRP A 337 8.94 -6.52 14.54
CA TRP A 337 9.99 -5.91 13.71
C TRP A 337 10.83 -4.86 14.43
N ASP A 338 10.69 -4.76 15.75
CA ASP A 338 11.47 -3.85 16.60
C ASP A 338 11.39 -2.39 16.09
N ILE A 339 10.19 -2.01 15.69
CA ILE A 339 9.92 -0.72 15.04
C ILE A 339 10.29 0.46 15.93
N GLU A 340 10.04 0.36 17.23
CA GLU A 340 10.30 1.46 18.16
C GLU A 340 11.77 1.88 18.14
N ARG A 341 12.70 0.92 18.28
CA ARG A 341 14.14 1.19 18.26
C ARG A 341 14.58 1.73 16.89
N LYS A 342 14.09 1.14 15.79
CA LYS A 342 14.40 1.60 14.43
C LYS A 342 13.93 3.03 14.20
N LEU A 343 12.73 3.37 14.67
CA LEU A 343 12.17 4.71 14.54
C LEU A 343 12.93 5.73 15.39
N ASP A 344 13.31 5.37 16.62
CA ASP A 344 14.14 6.22 17.49
C ASP A 344 15.50 6.55 16.85
N ASN A 345 16.11 5.61 16.13
CA ASN A 345 17.32 5.86 15.35
C ASN A 345 17.05 6.72 14.12
N TRP A 346 16.03 6.36 13.34
CA TRP A 346 15.66 7.07 12.11
C TRP A 346 15.34 8.54 12.35
N THR A 347 14.69 8.90 13.47
CA THR A 347 14.41 10.32 13.76
C THR A 347 15.69 11.17 13.85
N LYS A 348 16.82 10.61 14.28
CA LYS A 348 18.11 11.30 14.30
C LYS A 348 18.65 11.47 12.88
N GLU A 349 18.56 10.41 12.09
CA GLU A 349 19.04 10.36 10.71
C GLU A 349 18.25 11.32 9.80
N VAL A 350 16.93 11.30 9.88
CA VAL A 350 16.06 12.16 9.06
C VAL A 350 16.25 13.63 9.40
N CYS A 351 16.43 13.97 10.68
CA CYS A 351 16.73 15.33 11.12
C CYS A 351 18.08 15.81 10.61
N ALA A 352 19.12 14.98 10.73
CA ALA A 352 20.45 15.29 10.21
C ALA A 352 20.42 15.47 8.68
N ALA A 353 19.74 14.58 7.96
CA ALA A 353 19.64 14.62 6.50
C ALA A 353 18.78 15.79 5.98
N ALA A 354 17.70 16.13 6.68
CA ALA A 354 16.82 17.24 6.29
C ALA A 354 17.37 18.61 6.71
N GLY A 355 18.24 18.66 7.73
CA GLY A 355 18.75 19.90 8.32
C GLY A 355 17.74 20.54 9.28
N ILE A 356 16.97 19.74 10.02
CA ILE A 356 15.95 20.19 10.98
C ILE A 356 16.26 19.63 12.38
N PRO A 357 15.88 20.32 13.47
CA PRO A 357 16.03 19.78 14.81
C PRO A 357 15.13 18.56 15.03
N GLN A 358 15.53 17.72 15.99
CA GLN A 358 14.70 16.61 16.44
C GLN A 358 13.44 17.16 17.14
N LYS A 359 12.28 16.60 16.79
CA LYS A 359 10.99 16.96 17.39
C LYS A 359 10.85 16.34 18.77
N GLU A 360 10.33 17.12 19.70
CA GLU A 360 9.93 16.60 21.02
C GLU A 360 8.68 15.72 20.85
N ILE A 361 8.78 14.47 21.31
CA ILE A 361 7.68 13.50 21.24
C ILE A 361 7.02 13.40 22.59
N VAL A 362 5.83 14.01 22.72
CA VAL A 362 4.97 13.88 23.89
C VAL A 362 3.81 12.95 23.53
N VAL A 363 3.79 11.75 24.12
CA VAL A 363 2.67 10.82 23.94
C VAL A 363 1.46 11.37 24.69
N PRO A 364 0.33 11.64 24.01
CA PRO A 364 -0.85 12.15 24.69
C PRO A 364 -1.38 11.14 25.70
N VAL A 365 -1.56 11.59 26.96
CA VAL A 365 -2.10 10.79 28.06
C VAL A 365 -3.60 10.57 27.90
#